data_AF-A0A829H8F0-F1
#
_entry.id   AF-A0A829H8F0-F1
#
_cell.length_a   1.000
_cell.length_b   1.000
_cell.length_c   1.000
_cell.angle_alpha   90.00
_cell.angle_beta   90.00
_cell.angle_gamma   90.00
#
_symmetry.space_group_name_H-M   'P 1'
#
loop_
_entity.id
_entity.type
_entity.pdbx_description
1 polymer ?
#
loop_
_entity_poly.entity_id
_entity_poly.type
_entity_poly.pdbx_seq_one_letter_code
_entity_poly.pdbx_strand_id
1 'polypeptide(L)' 'YLHGQAELANCVALIKQHSRHFAKRQLTYFRNQMPTHWFDLVAHPEDKNAIVTLVQHWLKQR' A
#
# COMPACT_ATOMS: atom_id res chain seq x y z
N TYR A 1 19.15 8.59 18.31
CA TYR A 1 19.43 8.38 16.89
C TYR A 1 19.97 9.65 16.24
N LEU A 2 19.30 10.81 16.34
CA LEU A 2 19.90 12.10 15.93
C LEU A 2 20.40 12.96 17.11
N HIS A 3 19.77 12.88 18.28
CA HIS A 3 20.24 13.50 19.54
C HIS A 3 20.90 12.51 20.50
N GLY A 4 21.38 11.36 20.02
CA GLY A 4 21.99 10.31 20.87
C GLY A 4 21.03 9.54 21.80
N GLN A 5 19.77 9.96 21.93
CA GLN A 5 18.77 9.39 22.87
C GLN A 5 18.25 7.97 22.54
N ALA A 6 18.72 7.36 21.45
CA ALA A 6 18.29 6.03 21.01
C ALA A 6 19.31 5.45 20.03
N GLU A 7 19.48 4.14 20.04
CA GLU A 7 20.35 3.46 19.08
C GLU A 7 19.78 3.50 17.66
N LEU A 8 20.65 3.62 16.65
CA LEU A 8 20.26 3.62 15.24
C LEU A 8 19.45 2.37 14.88
N ALA A 9 19.89 1.19 15.33
CA ALA A 9 19.22 -0.08 15.06
C ALA A 9 17.77 -0.09 15.57
N ASN A 10 17.53 0.42 16.79
CA ASN A 10 16.21 0.52 17.38
C ASN A 10 15.31 1.50 16.61
N CYS A 11 15.85 2.65 16.19
CA CYS A 11 15.09 3.60 15.37
C CYS A 11 14.72 3.04 13.99
N VAL A 12 15.63 2.31 13.33
CA VAL A 12 15.35 1.63 12.06
C VAL A 12 14.26 0.56 12.24
N ALA A 13 14.32 -0.23 13.31
CA ALA A 13 13.31 -1.23 13.63
C ALA A 13 11.92 -0.60 13.85
N LEU A 14 11.86 0.49 14.63
CA LEU A 14 10.63 1.24 14.89
C LEU A 14 10.02 1.82 13.61
N ILE A 15 10.84 2.42 12.74
CA ILE A 15 10.36 2.95 11.46
C ILE A 15 9.74 1.83 10.63
N LYS A 16 10.44 0.69 10.47
CA LYS A 16 9.90 -0.48 9.75
C LYS A 16 8.60 -1.00 10.35
N GLN A 17 8.47 -1.00 11.68
CA GLN A 17 7.23 -1.40 12.35
C GLN A 17 6.08 -0.43 12.06
N HIS A 18 6.33 0.87 12.20
CA HIS A 18 5.33 1.91 11.96
C HIS A 18 4.88 1.93 10.49
N SER A 19 5.80 1.73 9.54
CA SER A 19 5.45 1.60 8.12
C SER A 19 4.52 0.41 7.87
N ARG A 20 4.78 -0.76 8.46
CA ARG A 20 3.90 -1.93 8.34
C ARG A 20 2.52 -1.69 8.96
N HIS A 21 2.48 -1.08 10.15
CA HIS A 21 1.21 -0.73 10.79
C HIS A 21 0.40 0.27 9.96
N PHE A 22 1.06 1.26 9.37
CA PHE A 22 0.41 2.23 8.50
C PHE A 22 -0.18 1.57 7.25
N ALA A 23 0.59 0.73 6.56
CA ALA A 23 0.09 -0.04 5.40
C ALA A 23 -1.11 -0.92 5.76
N LYS A 24 -1.06 -1.62 6.91
CA LYS A 24 -2.20 -2.42 7.40
C LYS A 24 -3.43 -1.56 7.65
N ARG A 25 -3.29 -0.39 8.28
CA ARG A 25 -4.41 0.53 8.52
C ARG A 25 -5.03 1.04 7.22
N GLN A 26 -4.21 1.40 6.23
CA GLN A 26 -4.71 1.79 4.90
C GLN A 26 -5.53 0.66 4.27
N LEU A 27 -5.00 -0.57 4.28
CA LEU A 27 -5.70 -1.74 3.76
C LEU A 27 -7.04 -1.98 4.47
N THR A 28 -7.06 -1.92 5.80
CA THR A 28 -8.29 -2.06 6.60
C THR A 28 -9.29 -0.97 6.28
N TYR A 29 -8.85 0.28 6.17
CA TYR A 29 -9.72 1.41 5.84
C TYR A 29 -10.37 1.23 4.48
N PHE A 30 -9.59 0.96 3.43
CA PHE A 30 -10.11 0.77 2.07
C PHE A 30 -11.08 -0.41 1.97
N ARG A 31 -10.80 -1.53 2.68
CA ARG A 31 -11.69 -2.70 2.66
C ARG A 31 -13.03 -2.46 3.32
N ASN A 32 -13.05 -1.66 4.38
CA ASN A 32 -14.25 -1.50 5.22
C ASN A 32 -15.07 -0.26 4.84
N GLN A 33 -14.44 0.78 4.32
CA GLN A 33 -15.07 2.10 4.18
C GLN A 33 -15.34 2.51 2.73
N MET A 34 -14.88 1.73 1.74
CA MET A 34 -15.04 2.09 0.33
C MET A 34 -15.43 0.88 -0.53
N PRO A 35 -16.45 0.99 -1.40
CA PRO A 35 -16.73 -0.01 -2.41
C PRO A 35 -15.63 0.04 -3.47
N THR A 36 -14.60 -0.76 -3.27
CA THR A 36 -13.39 -0.79 -4.10
C THR A 36 -13.27 -2.13 -4.81
N HIS A 37 -12.78 -2.10 -6.04
CA HIS A 37 -12.42 -3.30 -6.77
C HIS A 37 -10.96 -3.64 -6.47
N TRP A 38 -10.72 -4.86 -5.98
CA TRP A 38 -9.42 -5.30 -5.50
C TRP A 38 -8.70 -6.14 -6.56
N PHE A 39 -7.41 -5.88 -6.73
CA PHE A 39 -6.52 -6.69 -7.55
C PHE A 39 -5.44 -7.31 -6.67
N ASP A 40 -5.21 -8.61 -6.82
CA ASP A 40 -4.14 -9.32 -6.10
C ASP A 40 -2.93 -9.52 -7.01
N LEU A 41 -2.05 -8.52 -7.04
CA LEU A 41 -0.82 -8.57 -7.84
C LEU A 41 0.27 -9.48 -7.24
N VAL A 42 0.05 -10.04 -6.05
CA VAL A 42 0.99 -11.00 -5.44
C VAL A 42 0.70 -12.40 -5.98
N ALA A 43 -0.58 -12.78 -6.03
CA ALA A 43 -1.02 -14.04 -6.63
C ALA A 43 -1.01 -13.98 -8.17
N HIS A 44 -1.41 -12.84 -8.73
CA HIS A 44 -1.62 -12.64 -10.18
C HIS A 44 -0.90 -11.38 -10.69
N PRO A 45 0.43 -11.41 -10.83
CA PRO A 45 1.19 -10.26 -11.37
C PRO A 45 0.76 -9.84 -12.79
N GLU A 46 0.23 -10.77 -13.57
CA GLU A 46 -0.28 -10.58 -14.93
C GLU A 46 -1.43 -9.58 -15.01
N ASP A 47 -2.21 -9.43 -13.93
CA ASP A 47 -3.36 -8.53 -13.86
C ASP A 47 -2.95 -7.05 -14.01
N LYS A 48 -1.68 -6.72 -13.84
CA LYS A 48 -1.17 -5.35 -14.02
C LYS A 48 -1.55 -4.78 -15.39
N ASN A 49 -1.47 -5.57 -16.46
CA ASN A 49 -1.83 -5.12 -17.80
C ASN A 49 -3.34 -4.88 -17.93
N ALA A 50 -4.15 -5.72 -17.29
CA ALA A 50 -5.60 -5.56 -17.24
C ALA A 50 -5.99 -4.28 -16.49
N ILE A 51 -5.33 -3.98 -15.36
CA ILE A 51 -5.53 -2.74 -14.60
C ILE A 51 -5.25 -1.50 -15.46
N VAL A 52 -4.12 -1.47 -16.17
CA VAL A 52 -3.77 -0.35 -17.05
C VAL A 52 -4.84 -0.15 -18.12
N THR A 53 -5.29 -1.24 -18.74
CA THR A 53 -6.33 -1.21 -19.77
C THR A 53 -7.66 -0.69 -19.21
N LEU A 54 -8.06 -1.15 -18.03
CA LEU A 54 -9.27 -0.71 -17.34
C LEU A 54 -9.24 0.80 -17.05
N VAL A 55 -8.12 1.31 -16.53
CA VAL A 55 -7.95 2.74 -16.26
C VAL A 55 -7.97 3.56 -17.55
N GLN A 56 -7.31 3.08 -18.61
CA GLN A 56 -7.33 3.75 -19.92
C GLN A 56 -8.73 3.82 -20.52
N HIS A 57 -9.51 2.75 -20.40
CA HIS A 57 -10.90 2.72 -20.87
C HIS A 57 -11.76 3.71 -20.10
N TRP A 58 -11.65 3.72 -18.77
CA TRP A 58 -12.35 4.68 -17.91
C TRP A 58 -12.01 6.14 -18.25
N LEU A 59 -10.73 6.45 -18.52
CA LEU A 59 -10.30 7.79 -18.92
C LEU A 59 -10.88 8.22 -20.28
N LYS A 60 -11.06 7.30 -21.23
CA LYS A 60 -11.63 7.60 -22.56
C LYS A 60 -13.14 7.75 -22.56
N GLN A 61 -13.83 7.17 -21.58
CA GLN A 61 -15.28 7.27 -21.42
C GLN A 61 -15.72 8.59 -20.74
N ARG A 62 -14.76 9.40 -20.28
CA ARG A 62 -14.97 10.68 -19.63
C ARG A 62 -14.65 11.83 -20.57
#